data_AF-A0A9X2GCA6-F1
#
_entry.id   AF-A0A9X2GCA6-F1
#
_cell.length_a   1.000
_cell.length_b   1.000
_cell.length_c   1.000
_cell.angle_alpha   90.00
_cell.angle_beta   90.00
_cell.angle_gamma   90.00
#
_symmetry.space_group_name_H-M   'P 1'
#
loop_
_entity.id
_entity.type
_entity.pdbx_description
1 polymer ?
#
loop_
_entity_poly.entity_id
_entity_poly.type
_entity_poly.pdbx_seq_one_letter_code
_entity_poly.pdbx_strand_id
1 'polypeptide(L)'
;MTAVTVTTDRMKFLRMALAADAVVTGGNGLAYLAFAGPVGTLLGPDAGLLRGIGVFLLVYGAAVGFLATRRDISPAGVKAVIALNIIWTLASIAAVVTGAAGFTTIGAIWAIAQALVVAGFAELQITGLRKSRKN
;
A
#
# COMPACT_ATOMS: atom_id res chain seq x y z
N MET A 1 -17.08 25.43 20.11
CA MET A 1 -16.89 25.20 18.66
C MET A 1 -15.72 24.26 18.30
N THR A 2 -14.88 23.84 19.25
CA THR A 2 -13.60 23.13 18.98
C THR A 2 -13.72 21.64 18.64
N ALA A 3 -14.73 20.92 19.15
CA ALA A 3 -14.83 19.47 18.99
C ALA A 3 -15.21 19.00 17.56
N VAL A 4 -16.03 19.80 16.84
CA VAL A 4 -16.49 19.48 15.48
C VAL A 4 -15.35 19.64 14.46
N THR A 5 -14.54 20.70 14.58
CA THR A 5 -13.38 20.95 13.74
C THR A 5 -12.34 19.83 13.87
N VAL A 6 -12.04 19.43 15.11
CA VAL A 6 -11.03 18.40 15.40
C VAL A 6 -11.43 17.02 14.85
N THR A 7 -12.71 16.61 14.94
CA THR A 7 -13.16 15.33 14.36
C THR A 7 -13.08 15.34 12.83
N THR A 8 -13.42 16.47 12.21
CA THR A 8 -13.34 16.65 10.76
C THR A 8 -11.91 16.52 10.26
N ASP A 9 -10.94 17.14 10.95
CA ASP A 9 -9.52 17.06 10.59
C ASP A 9 -8.95 15.64 10.71
N ARG A 10 -9.33 14.89 11.77
CA ARG A 10 -8.88 13.50 11.95
C ARG A 10 -9.41 12.58 10.84
N MET A 11 -10.67 12.73 10.45
CA MET A 11 -11.27 11.96 9.36
C MET A 11 -10.66 12.34 8.00
N LYS A 12 -10.35 13.62 7.80
CA LYS A 12 -9.63 14.10 6.61
C LYS A 12 -8.24 13.48 6.51
N PHE A 13 -7.51 13.40 7.61
CA PHE A 13 -6.18 12.78 7.65
C PHE A 13 -6.23 11.29 7.28
N LEU A 14 -7.14 10.51 7.89
CA LEU A 14 -7.29 9.09 7.57
C LEU A 14 -7.66 8.88 6.09
N ARG A 15 -8.59 9.70 5.56
CA ARG A 15 -8.97 9.63 4.15
C ARG A 15 -7.80 9.94 3.23
N MET A 16 -6.99 10.94 3.55
CA MET A 16 -5.80 11.30 2.78
C MET A 16 -4.77 10.17 2.78
N ALA A 17 -4.53 9.52 3.93
CA ALA A 17 -3.62 8.39 4.02
C ALA A 17 -4.08 7.19 3.16
N LEU A 18 -5.37 6.87 3.18
CA LEU A 18 -5.95 5.82 2.32
C LEU A 18 -5.86 6.18 0.84
N ALA A 19 -6.16 7.42 0.47
CA ALA A 19 -6.09 7.88 -0.91
C ALA A 19 -4.65 7.87 -1.45
N ALA A 20 -3.68 8.31 -0.64
CA ALA A 20 -2.26 8.26 -1.00
C ALA A 20 -1.77 6.82 -1.19
N ASP A 21 -2.12 5.91 -0.29
CA ASP A 21 -1.84 4.47 -0.43
C ASP A 21 -2.42 3.93 -1.75
N ALA A 22 -3.71 4.17 -2.01
CA ALA A 22 -4.37 3.72 -3.23
C ALA A 22 -3.67 4.20 -4.51
N VAL A 23 -3.26 5.48 -4.56
CA VAL A 23 -2.59 6.06 -5.73
C VAL A 23 -1.19 5.48 -5.91
N VAL A 24 -0.39 5.40 -4.84
CA VAL A 24 0.98 4.87 -4.91
C VAL A 24 0.96 3.39 -5.25
N THR A 25 0.12 2.61 -4.57
CA THR A 25 0.01 1.17 -4.78
C THR A 25 -0.57 0.84 -6.15
N GLY A 26 -1.65 1.52 -6.56
CA GLY A 26 -2.25 1.34 -7.89
C GLY A 26 -1.32 1.80 -9.02
N GLY A 27 -0.62 2.93 -8.84
CA GLY A 27 0.37 3.42 -9.81
C GLY A 27 1.53 2.45 -10.01
N ASN A 28 2.06 1.89 -8.92
CA ASN A 28 3.10 0.85 -8.98
C ASN A 28 2.57 -0.43 -9.65
N GLY A 29 1.36 -0.85 -9.31
CA GLY A 29 0.69 -1.98 -9.94
C GLY A 29 0.52 -1.80 -11.45
N LEU A 30 0.11 -0.61 -11.88
CA LEU A 30 -0.01 -0.26 -13.29
C LEU A 30 1.35 -0.31 -14.00
N ALA A 31 2.39 0.23 -13.36
CA ALA A 31 3.74 0.19 -13.92
C ALA A 31 4.24 -1.25 -14.12
N TYR A 32 4.05 -2.12 -13.12
CA TYR A 32 4.42 -3.54 -13.24
C TYR A 32 3.60 -4.26 -14.30
N LEU A 33 2.29 -3.97 -14.42
CA LEU A 33 1.44 -4.61 -15.40
C LEU A 33 1.78 -4.20 -16.84
N ALA A 34 1.94 -2.89 -17.08
CA ALA A 34 2.17 -2.32 -18.40
C ALA A 34 3.62 -2.51 -18.89
N PHE A 35 4.60 -2.46 -17.98
CA PHE A 35 6.03 -2.47 -18.31
C PHE A 35 6.77 -3.68 -17.74
N ALA A 36 6.07 -4.80 -17.52
CA ALA A 36 6.62 -6.01 -16.91
C ALA A 36 7.95 -6.49 -17.52
N GLY A 37 8.12 -6.39 -18.85
CA GLY A 37 9.35 -6.78 -19.53
C GLY A 37 10.54 -5.92 -19.11
N PRO A 38 10.55 -4.61 -19.44
CA PRO A 38 11.63 -3.71 -19.04
C PRO A 38 11.87 -3.64 -17.52
N VAL A 39 10.78 -3.65 -16.73
CA VAL A 39 10.87 -3.66 -15.26
C VAL A 39 11.50 -4.96 -14.78
N GLY A 40 11.15 -6.10 -15.36
CA GLY A 40 11.76 -7.40 -15.03
C GLY A 40 13.25 -7.45 -15.34
N THR A 41 13.69 -6.87 -16.47
CA THR A 41 15.12 -6.76 -16.79
C THR A 41 15.88 -5.93 -15.74
N LEU A 42 15.27 -4.88 -15.20
CA LEU A 42 15.89 -4.03 -14.19
C LEU A 42 15.87 -4.67 -12.79
N LEU A 43 14.72 -5.20 -12.38
CA LEU A 43 14.46 -5.65 -11.02
C LEU A 43 14.80 -7.13 -10.80
N GLY A 44 14.78 -7.96 -11.84
CA GLY A 44 15.09 -9.39 -11.77
C GLY A 44 13.89 -10.33 -11.98
N PRO A 45 12.76 -10.17 -11.27
CA PRO A 45 11.59 -11.03 -11.42
C PRO A 45 11.10 -11.14 -12.86
N ASP A 46 10.60 -12.32 -13.25
CA ASP A 46 10.07 -12.53 -14.58
C ASP A 46 8.78 -11.71 -14.81
N ALA A 47 8.48 -11.44 -16.09
CA ALA A 47 7.34 -10.63 -16.48
C ALA A 47 5.99 -11.24 -16.07
N GLY A 48 5.88 -12.56 -15.94
CA GLY A 48 4.67 -13.23 -15.46
C GLY A 48 4.39 -12.90 -14.00
N LEU A 49 5.40 -13.07 -13.15
CA LEU A 49 5.33 -12.70 -11.73
C LEU A 49 5.02 -11.20 -11.56
N LEU A 50 5.70 -10.32 -12.30
CA LEU A 50 5.46 -8.87 -12.22
C LEU A 50 4.03 -8.49 -12.65
N ARG A 51 3.48 -9.11 -13.69
CA ARG A 51 2.08 -8.88 -14.09
C ARG A 51 1.11 -9.37 -13.02
N GLY A 52 1.36 -10.54 -12.42
CA GLY A 52 0.55 -11.05 -11.32
C GLY A 52 0.52 -10.10 -10.12
N ILE A 53 1.70 -9.62 -9.71
CA ILE A 53 1.82 -8.58 -8.68
C ILE A 53 1.10 -7.30 -9.12
N GLY A 54 1.29 -6.86 -10.36
CA GLY A 54 0.66 -5.66 -10.91
C GLY A 54 -0.87 -5.70 -10.82
N VAL A 55 -1.49 -6.81 -11.23
CA VAL A 55 -2.94 -7.02 -11.11
C VAL A 55 -3.38 -7.00 -9.65
N PHE A 56 -2.66 -7.71 -8.78
CA PHE A 56 -2.96 -7.72 -7.34
C PHE A 56 -2.94 -6.29 -6.75
N LEU A 57 -1.88 -5.53 -7.03
CA LEU A 57 -1.73 -4.16 -6.53
C LEU A 57 -2.80 -3.22 -7.09
N LEU A 58 -3.20 -3.39 -8.35
CA LEU A 58 -4.29 -2.62 -8.94
C LEU A 58 -5.63 -2.91 -8.26
N VAL A 59 -5.97 -4.18 -8.04
CA VAL A 59 -7.20 -4.58 -7.34
C VAL A 59 -7.19 -4.06 -5.91
N TYR A 60 -6.07 -4.20 -5.22
CA TYR A 60 -5.90 -3.68 -3.86
C TYR A 60 -6.03 -2.15 -3.83
N GLY A 61 -5.30 -1.43 -4.68
CA GLY A 61 -5.36 0.02 -4.78
C GLY A 61 -6.76 0.53 -5.08
N ALA A 62 -7.50 -0.14 -5.98
CA ALA A 62 -8.90 0.18 -6.26
C ALA A 62 -9.80 -0.04 -5.02
N ALA A 63 -9.62 -1.14 -4.28
CA ALA A 63 -10.38 -1.41 -3.07
C ALA A 63 -10.10 -0.37 -1.96
N VAL A 64 -8.83 0.00 -1.76
CA VAL A 64 -8.44 1.05 -0.79
C VAL A 64 -8.97 2.41 -1.23
N GLY A 65 -8.88 2.74 -2.52
CA GLY A 65 -9.43 3.96 -3.10
C GLY A 65 -10.94 4.06 -2.89
N PHE A 66 -11.68 2.97 -3.16
CA PHE A 66 -13.11 2.89 -2.90
C PHE A 66 -13.45 3.06 -1.41
N LEU A 67 -12.64 2.50 -0.50
CA LEU A 67 -12.80 2.73 0.93
C LEU A 67 -12.60 4.21 1.29
N ALA A 68 -11.63 4.88 0.67
CA ALA A 68 -11.36 6.30 0.89
C ALA A 68 -12.50 7.22 0.40
N THR A 69 -13.27 6.82 -0.62
CA THR A 69 -14.41 7.60 -1.12
C THR A 69 -15.66 7.49 -0.25
N ARG A 70 -15.71 6.57 0.72
CA ARG A 70 -16.88 6.41 1.58
C ARG A 70 -17.06 7.62 2.50
N ARG A 71 -18.31 8.03 2.68
CA ARG A 71 -18.71 9.08 3.66
C ARG A 71 -18.31 8.66 5.07
N ASP A 72 -18.74 7.46 5.45
CA ASP A 72 -18.36 6.79 6.70
C ASP A 72 -17.33 5.70 6.39
N ILE A 73 -16.09 5.92 6.84
CA ILE A 73 -14.98 5.00 6.62
C ILE A 73 -15.08 3.86 7.64
N SER A 74 -15.28 2.64 7.17
CA SER A 74 -15.42 1.45 8.03
C SER A 74 -14.13 1.18 8.82
N PRO A 75 -14.16 1.13 10.17
CA PRO A 75 -13.00 0.75 10.98
C PRO A 75 -12.49 -0.66 10.68
N ALA A 76 -13.39 -1.59 10.33
CA ALA A 76 -13.01 -2.95 9.95
C ALA A 76 -12.27 -2.96 8.61
N GLY A 77 -12.75 -2.18 7.63
CA GLY A 77 -12.07 -1.99 6.35
C GLY A 77 -10.65 -1.44 6.53
N VAL A 78 -10.49 -0.38 7.33
CA VAL A 78 -9.17 0.21 7.59
C VAL A 78 -8.23 -0.78 8.27
N LYS A 79 -8.70 -1.59 9.22
CA LYS A 79 -7.89 -2.65 9.84
C LYS A 79 -7.44 -3.71 8.82
N ALA A 80 -8.28 -4.06 7.86
CA ALA A 80 -7.91 -4.99 6.79
C ALA A 80 -6.81 -4.39 5.90
N VAL A 81 -6.92 -3.11 5.52
CA VAL A 81 -5.86 -2.40 4.76
C VAL A 81 -4.55 -2.41 5.54
N ILE A 82 -4.57 -2.05 6.83
CA ILE A 82 -3.38 -2.06 7.69
C ILE A 82 -2.75 -3.47 7.73
N ALA A 83 -3.56 -4.51 7.95
CA ALA A 83 -3.07 -5.88 8.03
C ALA A 83 -2.43 -6.33 6.71
N LEU A 84 -3.07 -6.02 5.57
CA LEU A 84 -2.53 -6.34 4.25
C LEU A 84 -1.22 -5.59 3.96
N ASN A 85 -1.12 -4.31 4.33
CA ASN A 85 0.13 -3.54 4.19
C ASN A 85 1.25 -4.14 5.05
N ILE A 86 0.97 -4.56 6.28
CA ILE A 86 1.95 -5.22 7.15
C ILE A 86 2.39 -6.56 6.53
N ILE A 87 1.43 -7.39 6.10
CA ILE A 87 1.72 -8.68 5.45
C ILE A 87 2.59 -8.46 4.21
N TRP A 88 2.24 -7.50 3.35
CA TRP A 88 2.98 -7.18 2.14
C TRP A 88 4.40 -6.68 2.41
N THR A 89 4.56 -5.86 3.45
CA THR A 89 5.87 -5.39 3.92
C THR A 89 6.75 -6.58 4.33
N LEU A 90 6.24 -7.46 5.18
CA LEU A 90 6.98 -8.63 5.66
C LEU A 90 7.29 -9.60 4.53
N ALA A 91 6.33 -9.83 3.63
CA ALA A 91 6.53 -10.68 2.46
C ALA A 91 7.59 -10.11 1.51
N SER A 92 7.62 -8.79 1.30
CA SER A 92 8.63 -8.13 0.47
C SER A 92 10.03 -8.27 1.06
N ILE A 93 10.19 -8.06 2.37
CA ILE A 93 11.46 -8.25 3.07
C ILE A 93 11.88 -9.72 3.01
N ALA A 94 10.97 -10.65 3.29
CA ALA A 94 11.25 -12.08 3.23
C ALA A 94 11.68 -12.52 1.82
N ALA A 95 11.03 -12.02 0.77
CA ALA A 95 11.38 -12.34 -0.61
C ALA A 95 12.81 -11.90 -0.97
N VAL A 96 13.27 -10.76 -0.44
CA VAL A 96 14.64 -10.28 -0.61
C VAL A 96 15.63 -11.14 0.20
N VAL A 97 15.35 -11.36 1.48
CA VAL A 97 16.26 -12.10 2.39
C VAL A 97 16.43 -13.57 1.97
N THR A 98 15.36 -14.20 1.48
CA THR A 98 15.37 -15.60 1.05
C THR A 98 15.81 -15.78 -0.40
N GLY A 99 15.89 -14.71 -1.19
CA GLY A 99 16.16 -14.77 -2.62
C GLY A 99 15.02 -15.37 -3.45
N ALA A 100 13.82 -15.57 -2.88
CA ALA A 100 12.73 -16.32 -3.49
C ALA A 100 12.22 -15.74 -4.82
N ALA A 101 12.45 -14.45 -5.09
CA ALA A 101 11.98 -13.76 -6.28
C ALA A 101 13.09 -13.43 -7.31
N GLY A 102 14.33 -13.88 -7.08
CA GLY A 102 15.42 -13.69 -8.05
C GLY A 102 15.76 -12.22 -8.34
N PHE A 103 15.68 -11.35 -7.32
CA PHE A 103 15.96 -9.92 -7.48
C PHE A 103 17.41 -9.65 -7.92
N THR A 104 17.59 -8.68 -8.81
CA THR A 104 18.89 -8.00 -8.96
C THR A 104 19.19 -7.15 -7.72
N THR A 105 20.40 -6.62 -7.59
CA THR A 105 20.72 -5.67 -6.51
C THR A 105 19.79 -4.45 -6.54
N ILE A 106 19.50 -3.91 -7.73
CA ILE A 106 18.56 -2.78 -7.89
C ILE A 106 17.14 -3.21 -7.50
N GLY A 107 16.71 -4.40 -7.91
CA GLY A 107 15.43 -4.98 -7.53
C GLY A 107 15.25 -5.16 -6.03
N ALA A 108 16.30 -5.63 -5.35
CA ALA A 108 16.29 -5.80 -3.90
C ALA A 108 16.15 -4.45 -3.19
N ILE A 109 16.93 -3.43 -3.59
CA ILE A 109 16.82 -2.08 -3.05
C ILE A 109 15.42 -1.52 -3.28
N TRP A 110 14.90 -1.66 -4.50
CA TRP A 110 13.55 -1.21 -4.85
C TRP A 110 12.48 -1.92 -4.01
N ALA A 111 12.59 -3.24 -3.83
CA ALA A 111 11.64 -4.02 -3.06
C ALA A 111 11.64 -3.62 -1.57
N ILE A 112 12.80 -3.33 -0.99
CA ILE A 112 12.90 -2.81 0.39
C ILE A 112 12.35 -1.39 0.48
N ALA A 113 12.67 -0.51 -0.47
CA ALA A 113 12.14 0.85 -0.51
C ALA A 113 10.61 0.85 -0.58
N GLN A 114 10.01 0.03 -1.46
CA GLN A 114 8.56 -0.12 -1.54
C GLN A 114 7.97 -0.65 -0.23
N ALA A 115 8.64 -1.60 0.44
CA ALA A 115 8.18 -2.18 1.69
C ALA A 115 8.14 -1.13 2.80
N LEU A 116 9.13 -0.25 2.87
CA LEU A 116 9.16 0.86 3.82
C LEU A 116 8.05 1.89 3.56
N VAL A 117 7.75 2.19 2.29
CA VAL A 117 6.63 3.05 1.92
C VAL A 117 5.29 2.44 2.37
N VAL A 118 5.08 1.15 2.09
CA VAL A 118 3.86 0.42 2.49
C VAL A 118 3.73 0.35 4.02
N ALA A 119 4.82 0.11 4.75
CA ALA A 119 4.85 0.18 6.20
C ALA A 119 4.50 1.58 6.72
N GLY A 120 5.00 2.63 6.06
CA GLY A 120 4.63 4.01 6.35
C GLY A 120 3.14 4.26 6.19
N PHE A 121 2.50 3.74 5.15
CA PHE A 121 1.05 3.82 4.99
C PHE A 121 0.30 3.10 6.12
N ALA A 122 0.74 1.89 6.51
CA ALA A 122 0.15 1.18 7.65
C ALA A 122 0.21 2.03 8.93
N GLU A 123 1.35 2.66 9.23
CA GLU A 123 1.49 3.55 10.40
C GLU A 123 0.60 4.79 10.35
N LEU A 124 0.49 5.44 9.17
CA LEU A 124 -0.41 6.57 8.97
C LEU A 124 -1.88 6.17 9.18
N GLN A 125 -2.27 5.00 8.67
CA GLN A 125 -3.62 4.44 8.81
C GLN A 125 -3.92 4.06 10.27
N ILE A 126 -2.97 3.41 10.97
CA ILE A 126 -3.07 3.11 12.41
C ILE A 126 -3.28 4.40 13.20
N THR A 127 -2.48 5.42 12.92
CA THR A 127 -2.56 6.72 13.59
C THR A 127 -3.90 7.40 13.33
N GLY A 128 -4.37 7.42 12.07
CA GLY A 128 -5.66 7.97 11.69
C GLY A 128 -6.84 7.23 12.34
N LEU A 129 -6.78 5.90 12.40
CA LEU A 129 -7.81 5.06 13.00
C LEU A 129 -7.88 5.22 14.54
N ARG A 130 -6.72 5.29 15.21
CA ARG A 130 -6.66 5.53 16.67
C ARG A 130 -7.23 6.90 17.03
N LYS A 131 -6.92 7.92 16.22
CA LYS A 131 -7.41 9.29 16.41
C LYS A 131 -8.92 9.41 16.19
N SER A 132 -9.49 8.67 15.23
CA SER A 132 -10.95 8.68 14.96
C SER A 132 -11.77 7.89 16.00
N ARG A 133 -11.16 6.91 16.70
CA ARG A 133 -11.83 6.10 17.73
C ARG A 133 -11.86 6.68 19.15
N LYS A 134 -11.01 7.66 19.49
CA LYS A 134 -10.99 8.31 20.83
C LYS A 134 -12.15 9.32 21.00
N ASN A 135 -13.31 9.02 20.43
CA ASN A 135 -14.53 9.79 20.54
C ASN A 135 -15.54 8.97 21.33
#